data_AF-Q49ZH7-F1
#
_entry.id   AF-Q49ZH7-F1
#
_cell.length_a   1.000
_cell.length_b   1.000
_cell.length_c   1.000
_cell.angle_alpha   90.00
_cell.angle_beta   90.00
_cell.angle_gamma   90.00
#
_symmetry.space_group_name_H-M   'P 1'
#
loop_
_entity.id
_entity.type
_entity.pdbx_description
1 polymer ?
#
loop_
_entity_poly.entity_id
_entity_poly.type
_entity_poly.pdbx_seq_one_letter_code
_entity_poly.pdbx_strand_id
1 'polypeptide(L)' 'MDLNEKLAELKYDYVRLQGDLEKRESVNQQVDPLVKQLEEIEKEIASVRSEISQKEHK' A
#
# COMPACT_ATOMS: atom_id res chain seq x y z
N MET A 1 8.48 16.04 4.47
CA MET A 1 7.68 14.87 4.08
C MET A 1 6.99 14.38 5.33
N ASP A 2 5.74 14.77 5.48
CA ASP A 2 4.91 14.39 6.60
C ASP A 2 4.54 12.91 6.50
N LEU A 3 4.56 12.18 7.61
CA LEU A 3 4.17 10.77 7.62
C LEU A 3 2.73 10.58 7.11
N ASN A 4 1.86 11.57 7.32
CA ASN A 4 0.51 11.61 6.75
C ASN A 4 0.51 11.69 5.22
N GLU A 5 1.45 12.44 4.64
CA GLU A 5 1.63 12.54 3.18
C GLU A 5 2.11 11.21 2.62
N LYS A 6 3.13 10.61 3.26
CA LYS A 6 3.61 9.26 2.90
C LYS A 6 2.50 8.20 3.01
N LEU A 7 1.67 8.28 4.05
CA LEU A 7 0.53 7.39 4.23
C LEU A 7 -0.52 7.56 3.11
N ALA A 8 -0.76 8.78 2.65
CA ALA A 8 -1.66 9.06 1.55
C ALA A 8 -1.12 8.52 0.22
N GLU A 9 0.18 8.68 -0.03
CA GLU A 9 0.86 8.11 -1.20
C GLU A 9 0.77 6.59 -1.20
N LEU A 10 1.12 5.92 -0.09
CA LEU A 10 1.05 4.46 0.01
C LEU A 10 -0.37 3.93 -0.22
N LYS A 11 -1.40 4.60 0.31
CA LYS A 11 -2.80 4.24 0.06
C LYS A 11 -3.19 4.42 -1.40
N TYR A 12 -2.71 5.49 -2.05
CA TYR A 12 -2.97 5.73 -3.46
C TYR A 12 -2.32 4.63 -4.32
N ASP A 13 -1.06 4.29 -4.04
CA ASP A 13 -0.36 3.19 -4.71
C ASP A 13 -1.06 1.85 -4.48
N TYR A 14 -1.54 1.57 -3.27
CA TYR A 14 -2.31 0.36 -2.97
C TYR A 14 -3.57 0.23 -3.85
N VAL A 15 -4.40 1.27 -3.90
CA VAL A 15 -5.64 1.28 -4.70
C VAL A 15 -5.33 1.15 -6.19
N ARG A 16 -4.26 1.80 -6.65
CA ARG A 16 -3.80 1.68 -8.03
C ARG A 16 -3.36 0.25 -8.36
N LEU A 17 -2.50 -0.34 -7.52
CA LEU A 17 -2.00 -1.70 -7.71
C LEU A 17 -3.13 -2.74 -7.70
N GLN A 18 -4.15 -2.51 -6.87
CA GLN A 18 -5.34 -3.36 -6.84
C GLN A 18 -6.08 -3.31 -8.19
N GLY A 19 -6.26 -2.13 -8.77
CA GLY A 19 -6.86 -2.01 -10.11
C GLY A 19 -6.00 -2.62 -11.22
N ASP A 20 -4.67 -2.55 -11.10
CA ASP A 20 -3.75 -3.24 -12.01
C ASP A 20 -3.79 -4.77 -11.83
N LEU A 21 -3.97 -5.25 -10.59
CA LEU A 21 -4.16 -6.67 -10.27
C LEU A 21 -5.44 -7.21 -10.91
N GLU A 22 -6.58 -6.53 -10.73
CA GLU A 22 -7.85 -6.94 -11.35
C GLU A 22 -7.76 -7.02 -12.88
N LYS A 23 -7.05 -6.07 -13.51
CA LYS A 23 -6.79 -6.11 -14.96
C LYS A 23 -5.92 -7.30 -15.35
N ARG A 24 -4.87 -7.61 -14.57
CA ARG A 24 -3.99 -8.75 -14.83
C ARG A 24 -4.66 -10.09 -14.63
N GLU A 25 -5.52 -10.22 -13.61
CA GLU A 25 -6.39 -11.39 -13.43
C GLU A 25 -7.33 -11.53 -14.63
N SER A 26 -7.90 -10.42 -15.12
CA SER A 26 -8.79 -10.42 -16.29
C SER A 26 -8.10 -10.88 -17.58
N VAL A 27 -6.79 -10.63 -17.74
CA VAL A 27 -6.00 -11.13 -18.87
C VAL A 27 -5.30 -12.47 -18.58
N ASN A 28 -5.68 -13.15 -17.48
CA ASN A 28 -5.18 -14.45 -17.05
C ASN A 28 -3.64 -14.48 -16.90
N GLN A 29 -3.07 -13.34 -16.50
CA GLN A 29 -1.64 -13.12 -16.32
C GLN A 29 -1.25 -13.35 -14.85
N GLN A 30 0.00 -13.75 -14.58
CA GLN A 30 0.45 -14.01 -13.22
C GLN A 30 0.37 -12.75 -12.35
N VAL A 31 -0.37 -12.87 -11.23
CA VAL A 31 -0.59 -11.80 -10.26
C VAL A 31 0.20 -11.94 -8.98
N ASP A 32 0.84 -13.08 -8.72
CA ASP A 32 1.77 -13.31 -7.60
C ASP A 32 2.70 -12.12 -7.28
N PRO A 33 3.43 -11.52 -8.26
CA PRO A 33 4.30 -10.39 -7.96
C PRO A 33 3.55 -9.11 -7.59
N LEU A 34 2.30 -8.93 -8.04
CA LEU A 34 1.46 -7.78 -7.66
C LEU A 34 0.84 -7.98 -6.28
N VAL A 35 0.38 -9.20 -5.96
CA VAL A 35 -0.12 -9.56 -4.63
C VAL A 35 0.97 -9.31 -3.58
N LYS A 36 2.19 -9.76 -3.85
CA LYS A 36 3.31 -9.55 -2.94
C LYS A 36 3.61 -8.07 -2.70
N GLN A 37 3.53 -7.25 -3.76
CA GLN A 37 3.68 -5.80 -3.64
C GLN A 37 2.54 -5.16 -2.84
N LEU A 38 1.29 -5.60 -3.03
CA LEU A 38 0.15 -5.14 -2.22
C LEU A 38 0.37 -5.45 -0.73
N GLU A 39 0.84 -6.65 -0.40
CA GLU A 39 1.17 -7.02 0.98
C GLU A 39 2.31 -6.16 1.57
N GLU A 40 3.32 -5.82 0.77
CA GLU A 40 4.40 -4.93 1.21
C GLU A 40 3.90 -3.51 1.48
N ILE A 41 3.08 -2.96 0.58
CA ILE A 41 2.47 -1.64 0.75
C ILE A 41 1.57 -1.64 2.00
N GLU A 42 0.79 -2.69 2.23
CA GLU A 42 -0.06 -2.81 3.42
C GLU A 42 0.74 -2.82 4.73
N LYS A 43 1.87 -3.54 4.76
CA LYS A 43 2.80 -3.52 5.90
C LYS A 43 3.41 -2.13 6.10
N GLU A 44 3.78 -1.44 5.03
CA GLU A 44 4.31 -0.07 5.11
C GLU A 44 3.26 0.91 5.65
N ILE A 45 2.01 0.83 5.18
CA ILE A 45 0.87 1.62 5.68
C ILE A 45 0.69 1.40 7.18
N ALA A 46 0.71 0.14 7.63
CA ALA A 46 0.58 -0.20 9.05
C ALA A 46 1.74 0.35 9.87
N SER A 47 2.98 0.23 9.36
CA SER A 47 4.18 0.77 10.01
C SER A 47 4.11 2.30 10.15
N VAL A 48 3.87 3.01 9.04
CA VAL A 48 3.80 4.48 9.01
C VAL A 48 2.69 4.99 9.92
N ARG A 49 1.53 4.31 9.91
CA ARG A 49 0.39 4.67 10.76
C ARG A 49 0.68 4.43 12.24
N SER A 50 1.42 3.38 12.57
CA SER A 50 1.93 3.15 13.93
C SER A 50 2.90 4.25 14.35
N GLU A 51 3.84 4.63 13.48
CA GLU A 51 4.79 5.72 13.75
C GLU A 51 4.10 7.08 13.96
N ILE A 52 3.06 7.39 13.18
CA ILE A 52 2.23 8.60 13.38
C ILE A 52 1.61 8.56 14.77
N SER A 53 0.92 7.46 15.10
CA SER A 53 0.26 7.33 16.40
C SER A 53 1.25 7.42 17.57
N GLN A 54 2.44 6.82 17.45
CA GLN A 54 3.50 6.92 18.44
C GLN A 54 4.04 8.35 18.59
N LYS A 55 4.13 9.11 17.49
CA LYS A 55 4.57 10.51 17.52
C LYS A 55 3.51 11.45 18.07
N GLU A 56 2.22 11.20 17.82
CA GLU A 56 1.13 12.04 18.34
C GLU A 56 0.84 11.81 19.83
N HIS A 57 1.22 10.65 20.36
CA HIS A 57 1.07 10.31 21.78
C HIS A 57 2.27 10.67 22.67
N LYS A 58 3.28 11.37 22.14
CA LYS A 58 4.51 11.75 22.86
C LYS A 58 4.61 13.24 23.09
#